data_AF-A0A7V9DFZ4-F1
#
_entry.id   AF-A0A7V9DFZ4-F1
#
_cell.length_a   1.000
_cell.length_b   1.000
_cell.length_c   1.000
_cell.angle_alpha   90.00
_cell.angle_beta   90.00
_cell.angle_gamma   90.00
#
_symmetry.space_group_name_H-M   'P 1'
#
loop_
_entity.id
_entity.type
_entity.pdbx_description
1 polymer ?
#
loop_
_entity_poly.entity_id
_entity_poly.type
_entity_poly.pdbx_seq_one_letter_code
_entity_poly.pdbx_strand_id
1 'polypeptide(L)'
;MPTSSATDLWEELAGAAAAESPLWAEALRPDPERAAVFSKLAPERFALGLETIYEAYLCHYGRPRLFAPADADVALLLGDYLYAHGLVRVAALGDVEAVAALAELISGCAALRAEGGADDGSAWVDCARRLGGDPAPATVERALAAHASHIG
;
A
#
# COMPACT_ATOMS: atom_id res chain seq x y z
N MET A 1 -11.58 3.67 24.67
CA MET A 1 -10.59 2.65 24.27
C MET A 1 -10.17 2.95 22.83
N PRO A 2 -8.88 3.12 22.54
CA PRO A 2 -8.41 3.45 21.19
C PRO A 2 -8.10 2.15 20.44
N THR A 3 -9.12 1.54 19.84
CA THR A 3 -8.97 0.46 18.84
C THR A 3 -9.64 0.85 17.51
N SER A 4 -10.14 2.08 17.41
CA SER A 4 -10.90 2.60 16.26
C SER A 4 -10.01 2.74 15.02
N SER A 5 -8.87 3.45 15.12
CA SER A 5 -8.16 3.96 13.93
C SER A 5 -7.66 2.91 12.94
N ALA A 6 -7.18 1.74 13.42
CA ALA A 6 -6.67 0.70 12.54
C ALA A 6 -7.80 -0.06 11.83
N THR A 7 -8.90 -0.35 12.53
CA THR A 7 -10.09 -0.97 11.92
C THR A 7 -10.73 0.00 10.92
N ASP A 8 -10.82 1.27 11.28
CA ASP A 8 -11.33 2.35 10.43
C ASP A 8 -10.52 2.45 9.13
N LEU A 9 -9.19 2.32 9.18
CA LEU A 9 -8.32 2.36 7.99
C LEU A 9 -8.69 1.29 6.95
N TRP A 10 -8.86 0.04 7.39
CA TRP A 10 -9.13 -1.07 6.47
C TRP A 10 -10.54 -0.99 5.89
N GLU A 11 -11.52 -0.60 6.71
CA GLU A 11 -12.90 -0.40 6.27
C GLU A 11 -13.01 0.76 5.30
N GLU A 12 -12.28 1.85 5.53
CA GLU A 12 -12.23 3.01 4.64
C GLU A 12 -11.55 2.68 3.29
N LEU A 13 -10.46 1.91 3.29
CA LEU A 13 -9.80 1.47 2.05
C LEU A 13 -10.73 0.57 1.23
N ALA A 14 -11.23 -0.50 1.84
CA ALA A 14 -12.11 -1.47 1.18
C ALA A 14 -13.44 -0.84 0.75
N GLY A 15 -14.03 -0.01 1.62
CA GLY A 15 -15.29 0.68 1.39
C GLY A 15 -15.20 1.68 0.25
N ALA A 16 -14.13 2.48 0.19
CA ALA A 16 -13.92 3.42 -0.91
C ALA A 16 -13.78 2.69 -2.26
N ALA A 17 -13.03 1.59 -2.32
CA ALA A 17 -12.91 0.80 -3.53
C ALA A 17 -14.27 0.20 -3.95
N ALA A 18 -15.00 -0.41 -3.01
CA ALA A 18 -16.32 -0.98 -3.28
C ALA A 18 -17.36 0.06 -3.72
N ALA A 19 -17.28 1.28 -3.20
CA ALA A 19 -18.14 2.39 -3.60
C ALA A 19 -17.82 2.92 -5.01
N GLU A 20 -16.55 2.86 -5.41
CA GLU A 20 -16.11 3.30 -6.74
C GLU A 20 -16.61 2.37 -7.85
N SER A 21 -16.60 1.05 -7.63
CA SER A 21 -17.00 0.08 -8.66
C SER A 21 -17.54 -1.23 -8.08
N PRO A 22 -18.65 -1.78 -8.64
CA PRO A 22 -19.11 -3.13 -8.32
C PRO A 22 -18.02 -4.20 -8.55
N LEU A 23 -17.14 -4.00 -9.53
CA LEU A 23 -16.03 -4.93 -9.80
C LEU A 23 -15.04 -4.99 -8.61
N TRP A 24 -14.74 -3.85 -7.98
CA TRP A 24 -13.91 -3.81 -6.78
C TRP A 24 -14.61 -4.38 -5.57
N ALA A 25 -15.92 -4.17 -5.45
CA ALA A 25 -16.73 -4.78 -4.40
C ALA A 25 -16.73 -6.31 -4.50
N GLU A 26 -16.89 -6.86 -5.71
CA GLU A 26 -16.83 -8.29 -5.98
C GLU A 26 -15.43 -8.89 -5.72
N ALA A 27 -14.38 -8.09 -5.89
CA ALA A 27 -13.00 -8.49 -5.60
C ALA A 27 -12.65 -8.51 -4.11
N LEU A 28 -13.52 -8.07 -3.19
CA LEU A 28 -13.19 -8.06 -1.76
C LEU A 28 -13.05 -9.49 -1.19
N ARG A 29 -12.00 -9.69 -0.39
CA ARG A 29 -11.81 -10.95 0.35
C ARG A 29 -12.81 -11.04 1.51
N PRO A 30 -13.43 -12.21 1.73
CA PRO A 30 -14.31 -12.43 2.88
C PRO A 30 -13.52 -12.43 4.20
N ASP A 31 -12.26 -12.87 4.18
CA ASP A 31 -11.34 -12.85 5.33
C ASP A 31 -10.06 -12.07 4.96
N PRO A 32 -10.08 -10.74 5.12
CA PRO A 32 -8.97 -9.88 4.74
C PRO A 32 -7.81 -9.91 5.76
N GLU A 33 -6.58 -9.85 5.27
CA GLU A 33 -5.37 -9.77 6.09
C GLU A 33 -5.10 -8.33 6.54
N ARG A 34 -5.57 -7.96 7.74
CA ARG A 34 -5.53 -6.57 8.27
C ARG A 34 -4.22 -6.19 8.97
N ALA A 35 -3.08 -6.55 8.37
CA ALA A 35 -1.76 -6.26 8.93
C ALA A 35 -1.04 -5.15 8.13
N ALA A 36 -0.87 -3.99 8.78
CA ALA A 36 -0.10 -2.90 8.23
C ALA A 36 1.40 -3.24 8.18
N VAL A 37 2.03 -2.92 7.04
CA VAL A 37 3.43 -3.25 6.73
C VAL A 37 4.28 -1.98 6.82
N PHE A 38 4.19 -1.10 5.81
CA PHE A 38 5.06 0.08 5.73
C PHE A 38 4.45 1.35 6.34
N SER A 39 3.12 1.46 6.48
CA SER A 39 2.49 2.64 7.13
C SER A 39 2.95 2.89 8.56
N LYS A 40 3.35 1.83 9.28
CA LYS A 40 3.91 1.93 10.63
C LYS A 40 5.29 2.60 10.67
N LEU A 41 5.95 2.76 9.51
CA LEU A 41 7.26 3.40 9.40
C LEU A 41 7.15 4.90 9.13
N ALA A 42 5.97 5.41 8.78
CA ALA A 42 5.72 6.80 8.42
C ALA A 42 4.77 7.48 9.42
N PRO A 43 4.67 8.83 9.43
CA PRO A 43 3.68 9.53 10.25
C PRO A 43 2.25 9.07 9.98
N GLU A 44 1.44 8.94 11.03
CA GLU A 44 0.08 8.38 10.98
C GLU A 44 -0.82 9.07 9.94
N ARG A 45 -0.64 10.37 9.69
CA ARG A 45 -1.40 11.13 8.68
C ARG A 45 -1.30 10.55 7.27
N PHE A 46 -0.22 9.82 6.96
CA PHE A 46 -0.02 9.17 5.65
C PHE A 46 -0.46 7.71 5.61
N ALA A 47 -0.88 7.12 6.75
CA ALA A 47 -1.07 5.68 6.88
C ALA A 47 -2.08 5.13 5.88
N LEU A 48 -3.24 5.76 5.73
CA LEU A 48 -4.28 5.30 4.81
C LEU A 48 -3.83 5.39 3.35
N GLY A 49 -3.17 6.48 2.96
CA GLY A 49 -2.60 6.62 1.61
C GLY A 49 -1.53 5.56 1.33
N LEU A 50 -0.59 5.37 2.27
CA LEU A 50 0.50 4.42 2.10
C LEU A 50 0.02 2.96 2.08
N GLU A 51 -0.97 2.60 2.90
CA GLU A 51 -1.58 1.25 2.84
C GLU A 51 -2.39 1.04 1.55
N THR A 52 -3.03 2.08 1.01
CA THR A 52 -3.71 2.00 -0.29
C THR A 52 -2.70 1.74 -1.42
N ILE A 53 -1.58 2.46 -1.41
CA ILE A 53 -0.48 2.27 -2.39
C ILE A 53 0.18 0.90 -2.20
N TYR A 54 0.36 0.43 -0.97
CA TYR A 54 0.92 -0.90 -0.74
C TYR A 54 -0.03 -2.02 -1.20
N GLU A 55 -1.33 -1.86 -0.99
CA GLU A 55 -2.33 -2.80 -1.52
C GLU A 55 -2.34 -2.82 -3.06
N ALA A 56 -2.20 -1.65 -3.69
CA ALA A 56 -2.02 -1.53 -5.14
C ALA A 56 -0.79 -2.29 -5.63
N TYR A 57 0.35 -2.07 -4.97
CA TYR A 57 1.60 -2.76 -5.27
C TYR A 57 1.45 -4.28 -5.19
N LEU A 58 0.74 -4.79 -4.18
CA LEU A 58 0.47 -6.21 -4.05
C LEU A 58 -0.43 -6.74 -5.18
N CYS A 59 -1.36 -5.94 -5.71
CA CYS A 59 -2.15 -6.32 -6.89
C CYS A 59 -1.27 -6.50 -8.13
N HIS A 60 -0.23 -5.69 -8.29
CA HIS A 60 0.68 -5.79 -9.43
C HIS A 60 1.72 -6.90 -9.29
N TYR A 61 2.30 -7.06 -8.10
CA TYR A 61 3.56 -7.79 -7.96
C TYR A 61 3.54 -8.92 -6.93
N GLY A 62 2.44 -9.08 -6.18
CA GLY A 62 2.40 -10.05 -5.08
C GLY A 62 1.00 -10.56 -4.78
N ARG A 63 0.74 -10.78 -3.50
CA ARG A 63 -0.51 -11.32 -2.97
C ARG A 63 -1.28 -10.25 -2.19
N PRO A 64 -2.36 -9.67 -2.76
CA PRO A 64 -3.17 -8.67 -2.07
C PRO A 64 -3.79 -9.22 -0.78
N ARG A 65 -4.00 -8.32 0.18
CA ARG A 65 -4.47 -8.63 1.53
C ARG A 65 -5.97 -8.49 1.65
N LEU A 66 -6.54 -7.47 1.01
CA LEU A 66 -7.94 -7.10 1.08
C LEU A 66 -8.74 -7.60 -0.12
N PHE A 67 -8.07 -7.87 -1.24
CA PHE A 67 -8.71 -8.23 -2.48
C PHE A 67 -8.28 -9.60 -3.00
N ALA A 68 -9.17 -10.26 -3.73
CA ALA A 68 -8.94 -11.47 -4.51
C ALA A 68 -9.50 -11.22 -5.92
N PRO A 69 -8.78 -10.44 -6.77
CA PRO A 69 -9.19 -10.22 -8.15
C PRO A 69 -9.41 -11.53 -8.89
N ALA A 70 -10.41 -11.54 -9.79
CA ALA A 70 -10.78 -12.76 -10.52
C ALA A 70 -9.68 -13.26 -11.46
N ASP A 71 -8.90 -12.34 -12.02
CA ASP A 71 -7.79 -12.61 -12.93
C ASP A 71 -6.72 -11.50 -12.88
N ALA A 72 -5.67 -11.65 -13.70
CA ALA A 72 -4.56 -10.72 -13.76
C ALA A 72 -4.92 -9.36 -14.36
N ASP A 73 -5.90 -9.28 -15.27
CA ASP A 73 -6.33 -8.02 -15.88
C ASP A 73 -7.13 -7.19 -14.85
N VAL A 74 -7.99 -7.84 -14.07
CA VAL A 74 -8.69 -7.21 -12.94
C VAL A 74 -7.69 -6.78 -11.87
N ALA A 75 -6.69 -7.61 -11.56
CA ALA A 75 -5.64 -7.24 -10.61
C ALA A 75 -4.85 -6.00 -11.06
N LEU A 76 -4.50 -5.94 -12.35
CA LEU A 76 -3.80 -4.81 -12.95
C LEU A 76 -4.60 -3.51 -12.80
N LEU A 77 -5.87 -3.52 -13.21
CA LEU A 77 -6.74 -2.34 -13.13
C LEU A 77 -7.02 -1.94 -11.68
N LEU A 78 -7.13 -2.92 -10.75
CA LEU A 78 -7.33 -2.64 -9.32
C LEU A 78 -6.09 -1.94 -8.76
N GLY A 79 -4.91 -2.44 -9.13
CA GLY A 79 -3.63 -1.82 -8.79
C GLY A 79 -3.55 -0.38 -9.27
N ASP A 80 -3.87 -0.12 -10.54
CA ASP A 80 -3.86 1.24 -11.12
C ASP A 80 -4.80 2.19 -10.36
N TYR A 81 -6.03 1.73 -10.08
CA TYR A 81 -6.99 2.49 -9.28
C TYR A 81 -6.46 2.80 -7.88
N LEU A 82 -5.96 1.79 -7.16
CA LEU A 82 -5.50 1.95 -5.79
C LEU A 82 -4.25 2.84 -5.71
N TYR A 83 -3.33 2.77 -6.68
CA TYR A 83 -2.20 3.70 -6.74
C TYR A 83 -2.67 5.14 -6.92
N ALA A 84 -3.54 5.40 -7.89
CA ALA A 84 -4.08 6.73 -8.13
C ALA A 84 -4.83 7.25 -6.91
N HIS A 85 -5.68 6.42 -6.30
CA HIS A 85 -6.48 6.79 -5.14
C HIS A 85 -5.61 7.06 -3.89
N GLY A 86 -4.59 6.24 -3.66
CA GLY A 86 -3.62 6.47 -2.58
C GLY A 86 -2.86 7.79 -2.73
N LEU A 87 -2.45 8.15 -3.95
CA LEU A 87 -1.84 9.45 -4.23
C LEU A 87 -2.82 10.61 -4.01
N VAL A 88 -4.09 10.48 -4.40
CA VAL A 88 -5.13 11.48 -4.12
C VAL A 88 -5.29 11.72 -2.61
N ARG A 89 -5.31 10.64 -1.81
CA ARG A 89 -5.40 10.75 -0.34
C ARG A 89 -4.22 11.52 0.26
N VAL A 90 -3.00 11.29 -0.25
CA VAL A 90 -1.82 12.01 0.23
C VAL A 90 -1.78 13.45 -0.27
N ALA A 91 -2.16 13.70 -1.53
CA ALA A 91 -2.24 15.04 -2.10
C ALA A 91 -3.25 15.93 -1.37
N ALA A 92 -4.35 15.36 -0.86
CA ALA A 92 -5.33 16.08 -0.05
C ALA A 92 -4.75 16.66 1.27
N LEU A 93 -3.60 16.17 1.73
CA LEU A 93 -2.87 16.72 2.87
C LEU A 93 -2.05 17.97 2.53
N GLY A 94 -1.95 18.33 1.24
CA GLY A 94 -1.21 19.50 0.76
C GLY A 94 0.31 19.33 0.72
N ASP A 95 0.82 18.11 0.86
CA ASP A 95 2.25 17.79 0.92
C ASP A 95 2.74 17.27 -0.45
N VAL A 96 3.22 18.19 -1.29
CA VAL A 96 3.69 17.86 -2.66
C VAL A 96 4.96 17.00 -2.63
N GLU A 97 5.83 17.20 -1.64
CA GLU A 97 7.05 16.40 -1.47
C GLU A 97 6.71 14.96 -1.10
N ALA A 98 5.67 14.75 -0.28
CA ALA A 98 5.15 13.41 0.01
C ALA A 98 4.61 12.71 -1.25
N VAL A 99 3.87 13.43 -2.09
CA VAL A 99 3.38 12.89 -3.38
C VAL A 99 4.56 12.52 -4.30
N ALA A 100 5.59 13.37 -4.38
CA ALA A 100 6.80 13.09 -5.17
C ALA A 100 7.53 11.83 -4.66
N ALA A 101 7.71 11.70 -3.34
CA ALA A 101 8.35 10.54 -2.73
C ALA A 101 7.60 9.22 -3.02
N LEU A 102 6.27 9.26 -3.08
CA LEU A 102 5.44 8.10 -3.41
C LEU A 102 5.46 7.78 -4.90
N ALA A 103 5.44 8.78 -5.77
CA ALA A 103 5.56 8.57 -7.22
C ALA A 103 6.92 7.96 -7.60
N GLU A 104 8.00 8.44 -6.98
CA GLU A 104 9.34 7.86 -7.12
C GLU A 104 9.42 6.44 -6.57
N LEU A 105 8.78 6.15 -5.44
CA LEU A 105 8.66 4.78 -4.92
C LEU A 105 7.96 3.85 -5.93
N ILE A 106 6.77 4.24 -6.43
CA ILE A 106 5.97 3.41 -7.35
C ILE A 106 6.78 3.10 -8.62
N SER A 107 7.37 4.13 -9.23
CA SER A 107 8.18 3.96 -10.44
C SER A 107 9.46 3.16 -10.19
N GLY A 108 10.13 3.36 -9.05
CA GLY A 108 11.33 2.60 -8.66
C GLY A 108 11.03 1.11 -8.44
N CYS A 109 9.95 0.79 -7.73
CA CYS A 109 9.50 -0.60 -7.56
C CYS A 109 9.15 -1.25 -8.90
N ALA A 110 8.45 -0.54 -9.79
CA ALA A 110 8.11 -1.05 -11.11
C ALA A 110 9.38 -1.36 -11.96
N ALA A 111 10.38 -0.47 -11.91
CA ALA A 111 11.66 -0.71 -12.59
C ALA A 111 12.40 -1.93 -12.02
N LEU A 112 12.53 -2.02 -10.69
CA LEU A 112 13.16 -3.16 -10.02
C LEU A 112 12.47 -4.48 -10.39
N ARG A 113 11.13 -4.50 -10.41
CA ARG A 113 10.35 -5.69 -10.78
C ARG A 113 10.51 -6.08 -12.24
N ALA A 114 10.56 -5.11 -13.15
CA ALA A 114 10.82 -5.37 -14.56
C ALA A 114 12.22 -5.95 -14.81
N GLU A 115 13.21 -5.56 -14.01
CA GLU A 115 14.59 -6.04 -14.09
C GLU A 115 14.84 -7.37 -13.33
N GLY A 116 13.83 -7.88 -12.61
CA GLY A 116 13.97 -9.07 -11.76
C GLY A 116 14.76 -8.82 -10.46
N GLY A 117 14.87 -7.56 -10.03
CA GLY A 117 15.47 -7.17 -8.77
C GLY A 117 14.64 -7.62 -7.56
N ALA A 118 15.32 -8.06 -6.51
CA ALA A 118 14.70 -8.66 -5.33
C ALA A 118 14.54 -7.72 -4.12
N ASP A 119 15.06 -6.49 -4.19
CA ASP A 119 15.09 -5.57 -3.04
C ASP A 119 14.31 -4.29 -3.29
N ASP A 120 13.00 -4.41 -3.52
CA ASP A 120 12.09 -3.28 -3.50
C ASP A 120 11.63 -2.90 -2.08
N GLY A 121 11.82 -3.78 -1.10
CA GLY A 121 11.57 -3.51 0.32
C GLY A 121 12.38 -2.34 0.87
N SER A 122 13.64 -2.19 0.47
CA SER A 122 14.47 -1.04 0.88
C SER A 122 13.91 0.29 0.36
N ALA A 123 13.39 0.33 -0.87
CA ALA A 123 12.75 1.51 -1.43
C ALA A 123 11.53 1.97 -0.61
N TRP A 124 10.73 1.02 -0.10
CA TRP A 124 9.61 1.33 0.79
C TRP A 124 10.05 1.97 2.12
N VAL A 125 11.13 1.48 2.71
CA VAL A 125 11.70 2.02 3.96
C VAL A 125 12.23 3.44 3.72
N ASP A 126 12.92 3.66 2.61
CA ASP A 126 13.45 4.98 2.26
C ASP A 126 12.35 5.99 1.94
N CYS A 127 11.26 5.56 1.28
CA CYS A 127 10.07 6.38 1.11
C CYS A 127 9.46 6.78 2.46
N ALA A 128 9.29 5.83 3.38
CA ALA A 128 8.76 6.14 4.72
C ALA A 128 9.62 7.16 5.49
N ARG A 129 10.95 7.10 5.35
CA ARG A 129 11.87 8.12 5.90
C ARG A 129 11.68 9.48 5.25
N ARG A 130 11.52 9.54 3.93
CA ARG A 130 11.23 10.79 3.20
C ARG A 130 9.89 11.42 3.60
N LEU A 131 8.91 10.60 3.99
CA LEU A 131 7.65 11.06 4.57
C LEU A 131 7.79 11.59 6.02
N GLY A 132 9.01 11.62 6.58
CA GLY A 132 9.29 12.08 7.93
C GLY A 132 9.23 10.97 8.98
N GLY A 133 9.28 9.71 8.57
CA GLY A 133 9.37 8.56 9.45
C GLY A 133 10.77 8.38 10.05
N ASP A 134 10.83 7.99 11.33
CA ASP A 134 12.06 7.57 12.01
C ASP A 134 11.85 6.22 12.71
N PRO A 135 11.66 5.13 11.96
CA PRO A 135 11.31 3.84 12.54
C PRO A 135 12.51 3.19 13.22
N ALA A 136 12.27 2.63 14.42
CA ALA A 136 13.24 1.78 15.09
C ALA A 136 13.64 0.58 14.19
N PRO A 137 14.91 0.11 14.22
CA PRO A 137 15.39 -0.99 13.38
C PRO A 137 14.52 -2.25 13.43
N ALA A 138 14.04 -2.63 14.63
CA ALA A 138 13.17 -3.80 14.79
C ALA A 138 11.81 -3.65 14.08
N THR A 139 11.30 -2.43 13.92
CA THR A 139 10.05 -2.18 13.17
C THR A 139 10.29 -2.30 11.67
N VAL A 140 11.44 -1.84 11.19
CA VAL A 140 11.86 -2.02 9.80
C VAL A 140 12.02 -3.50 9.47
N GLU A 141 12.72 -4.27 10.32
CA GLU A 141 12.91 -5.72 10.13
C GLU A 141 11.57 -6.47 10.01
N ARG A 142 10.60 -6.17 10.89
CA ARG A 142 9.26 -6.75 10.83
C ARG A 142 8.52 -6.37 9.54
N ALA A 143 8.64 -5.13 9.08
CA ALA A 143 8.02 -4.68 7.84
C ALA A 143 8.60 -5.39 6.63
N LEU A 144 9.93 -5.53 6.55
CA LEU A 144 10.62 -6.25 5.48
C LEU A 144 10.27 -7.76 5.49
N ALA A 145 10.21 -8.39 6.66
CA ALA A 145 9.80 -9.78 6.78
C ALA A 145 8.34 -10.00 6.32
N ALA A 146 7.43 -9.10 6.72
CA ALA A 146 6.04 -9.15 6.27
C ALA A 146 5.94 -8.92 4.76
N HIS A 147 6.67 -7.93 4.23
CA HIS A 147 6.76 -7.65 2.80
C HIS A 147 7.20 -8.89 2.03
N ALA A 148 8.31 -9.52 2.40
CA ALA A 148 8.81 -10.74 1.75
C ALA A 148 7.77 -11.88 1.70
N SER A 149 6.90 -12.00 2.72
CA SER A 149 5.83 -13.02 2.74
C SER A 149 4.71 -12.80 1.73
N HIS A 150 4.60 -11.60 1.15
CA HIS A 150 3.57 -11.23 0.19
C HIS A 150 4.00 -11.26 -1.28
N ILE A 151 5.29 -11.41 -1.58
CA ILE A 151 5.86 -11.20 -2.92
C ILE A 151 6.68 -12.39 -3.44
N GLY A 152 6.35 -13.58 -2.93
CA GLY A 152 6.95 -14.85 -3.30
C GLY A 152 6.89 -15.16 -4.80
#